data_AF-A0A931ABZ9-F1
#
_entry.id   AF-A0A931ABZ9-F1
#
_cell.length_a   1.000
_cell.length_b   1.000
_cell.length_c   1.000
_cell.angle_alpha   90.00
_cell.angle_beta   90.00
_cell.angle_gamma   90.00
#
_symmetry.space_group_name_H-M   'P 1'
#
loop_
_entity.id
_entity.type
_entity.pdbx_description
1 polymer ?
#
loop_
_entity_poly.entity_id
_entity_poly.type
_entity_poly.pdbx_seq_one_letter_code
_entity_poly.pdbx_strand_id
1 'polypeptide(L)' 'MKAKLGVSALVLLFLGGLWLVVAPFAVGYQPRGAIYVDATINDLWVGGSVAALAFVSLVIYAADALRELAHRGKHADA' A
#
# COMPACT_ATOMS: atom_id res chain seq x y z
N MET A 1 8.88 17.63 -7.94
CA MET A 1 7.62 17.78 -7.18
C MET A 1 6.63 16.64 -7.45
N LYS A 2 6.35 16.27 -8.71
CA LYS A 2 5.40 15.20 -9.06
C LYS A 2 5.72 13.83 -8.44
N ALA A 3 7.00 13.43 -8.41
CA ALA A 3 7.40 12.15 -7.80
C ALA A 3 7.09 12.06 -6.29
N LYS A 4 7.32 13.14 -5.53
CA LYS A 4 6.99 13.18 -4.10
C LYS A 4 5.49 13.01 -3.85
N LEU A 5 4.67 13.69 -4.66
CA LEU A 5 3.21 13.55 -4.61
C LEU A 5 2.75 12.11 -4.91
N GLY A 6 3.33 11.46 -5.93
CA GLY A 6 3.01 10.08 -6.28
C GLY A 6 3.35 9.09 -5.15
N VAL A 7 4.55 9.21 -4.57
CA VAL A 7 4.96 8.37 -3.44
C VAL A 7 4.09 8.62 -2.21
N SER A 8 3.80 9.88 -1.88
CA SER A 8 2.89 10.20 -0.77
C SER A 8 1.49 9.62 -1.00
N ALA A 9 0.95 9.70 -2.22
CA ALA A 9 -0.33 9.11 -2.56
C ALA A 9 -0.32 7.58 -2.39
N LEU A 10 0.74 6.90 -2.85
CA LEU A 10 0.89 5.45 -2.67
C LEU A 10 0.98 5.06 -1.20
N VAL A 11 1.71 5.82 -0.38
CA VAL A 11 1.77 5.57 1.07
C VAL A 11 0.39 5.74 1.72
N LEU A 12 -0.34 6.80 1.37
CA LEU A 12 -1.70 7.01 1.89
C LEU A 12 -2.66 5.91 1.45
N LEU A 13 -2.59 5.48 0.19
CA LEU A 13 -3.39 4.36 -0.32
C LEU A 13 -3.05 3.05 0.40
N PHE A 14 -1.76 2.78 0.64
CA PHE A 14 -1.33 1.60 1.38
C PHE A 14 -1.90 1.59 2.80
N LEU A 15 -1.75 2.69 3.53
CA LEU A 15 -2.26 2.82 4.89
C LEU A 15 -3.79 2.80 4.93
N GLY A 16 -4.46 3.42 3.96
CA GLY A 16 -5.91 3.39 3.82
C GLY A 16 -6.44 1.98 3.52
N GLY A 17 -5.75 1.23 2.66
CA GLY A 17 -6.10 -0.18 2.38
C GLY A 17 -5.93 -1.07 3.61
N LEU A 18 -4.84 -0.91 4.36
CA LEU A 18 -4.64 -1.61 5.64
C LEU A 18 -5.72 -1.23 6.65
N TRP A 19 -6.11 0.05 6.70
CA TRP A 19 -7.20 0.50 7.57
C TRP A 19 -8.51 -0.20 7.22
N LEU A 20 -8.88 -0.31 5.95
CA LEU A 20 -10.10 -1.01 5.54
C LEU A 20 -10.10 -2.47 6.01
N VAL A 21 -8.97 -3.17 5.93
CA VAL A 21 -8.86 -4.56 6.43
C VAL A 21 -9.11 -4.64 7.95
N VAL A 22 -8.66 -3.63 8.71
CA VAL A 22 -8.74 -3.61 10.18
C VAL A 22 -10.06 -3.00 10.69
N ALA A 23 -10.69 -2.11 9.91
CA ALA A 23 -11.86 -1.32 10.31
C ALA A 23 -13.05 -2.15 10.82
N PRO A 24 -13.43 -3.30 10.21
CA PRO A 24 -14.55 -4.12 10.70
C PRO A 24 -14.41 -4.55 12.15
N PHE A 25 -13.17 -4.82 12.56
CA PHE A 25 -12.83 -5.32 13.89
C PHE A 25 -12.56 -4.18 14.88
N ALA A 26 -11.93 -3.10 14.41
CA ALA A 26 -11.62 -1.95 15.24
C ALA A 26 -12.86 -1.11 15.58
N VAL A 27 -13.75 -0.92 14.61
CA VAL A 27 -15.01 -0.16 14.78
C VAL A 27 -16.13 -1.06 15.31
N GLY A 28 -16.05 -2.37 15.11
CA GLY A 28 -16.93 -3.35 15.74
C GLY A 28 -18.26 -3.58 15.02
N TYR A 29 -18.37 -3.22 13.74
CA TYR A 29 -19.53 -3.61 12.91
C TYR A 29 -19.44 -5.06 12.41
N GLN A 30 -18.29 -5.73 12.55
CA GLN A 30 -18.20 -7.19 12.44
C GLN A 30 -18.35 -7.82 13.84
N PRO A 31 -19.45 -8.54 14.12
CA PRO A 31 -19.60 -9.23 15.40
C PRO A 31 -18.60 -10.39 15.54
N ARG A 32 -18.07 -10.58 16.75
CA ARG A 32 -17.14 -11.68 17.04
C ARG A 32 -17.86 -13.03 17.00
N GLY A 33 -17.28 -14.01 16.31
CA GLY A 33 -17.84 -15.36 16.19
C GLY A 33 -19.04 -15.47 15.24
N ALA A 34 -19.46 -14.37 14.62
CA ALA A 34 -20.47 -14.39 13.57
C ALA A 34 -19.82 -14.59 12.19
N ILE A 35 -20.65 -15.02 11.22
CA ILE A 35 -20.28 -15.00 9.80
C ILE A 35 -19.97 -13.55 9.39
N TYR A 36 -19.04 -13.38 8.46
CA TYR A 36 -18.69 -12.05 7.96
C TYR A 36 -19.87 -11.40 7.27
N VAL A 37 -20.19 -10.18 7.71
CA VAL A 37 -21.19 -9.36 7.02
C VAL A 37 -20.61 -8.88 5.69
N ASP A 38 -21.48 -8.58 4.74
CA ASP A 38 -21.07 -8.15 3.38
C ASP A 38 -20.10 -6.96 3.41
N ALA A 39 -20.29 -6.03 4.35
CA ALA A 39 -19.38 -4.90 4.57
C ALA A 39 -17.95 -5.37 4.91
N THR A 40 -17.79 -6.34 5.82
CA THR A 40 -16.49 -6.91 6.20
C THR A 40 -15.82 -7.59 5.01
N ILE A 41 -16.58 -8.35 4.21
CA ILE A 41 -16.04 -9.03 3.03
C ILE A 41 -15.55 -8.00 2.01
N ASN A 42 -16.35 -6.95 1.76
CA ASN A 42 -15.98 -5.86 0.87
C ASN A 42 -14.70 -5.16 1.37
N ASP A 43 -14.62 -4.83 2.64
CA ASP A 43 -13.48 -4.08 3.20
C ASP A 43 -12.19 -4.91 3.18
N LEU A 44 -12.28 -6.22 3.41
CA LEU A 44 -11.14 -7.13 3.27
C LEU A 44 -10.62 -7.20 1.83
N TRP A 45 -11.52 -7.36 0.86
CA TRP A 45 -11.13 -7.48 -0.56
C TRP A 45 -10.63 -6.16 -1.14
N VAL A 46 -11.38 -5.08 -0.94
CA VAL A 46 -11.02 -3.75 -1.44
C VAL A 46 -9.79 -3.24 -0.71
N GLY A 47 -9.78 -3.30 0.62
CA GLY A 47 -8.65 -2.87 1.45
C GLY A 47 -7.38 -3.66 1.13
N GLY A 48 -7.49 -5.00 1.08
CA GLY A 48 -6.38 -5.88 0.75
C GLY A 48 -5.82 -5.61 -0.65
N SER A 49 -6.69 -5.45 -1.65
CA SER A 49 -6.26 -5.18 -3.03
C SER A 49 -5.58 -3.82 -3.16
N VAL A 50 -6.15 -2.77 -2.55
CA VAL A 50 -5.57 -1.41 -2.57
C VAL A 50 -4.22 -1.41 -1.86
N ALA A 51 -4.12 -2.04 -0.69
CA ALA A 51 -2.85 -2.16 0.04
C ALA A 51 -1.80 -2.93 -0.80
N ALA A 52 -2.17 -4.07 -1.37
CA ALA A 52 -1.24 -4.88 -2.18
C ALA A 52 -0.72 -4.11 -3.40
N LEU A 53 -1.61 -3.45 -4.16
CA LEU A 53 -1.22 -2.69 -5.35
C LEU A 53 -0.34 -1.48 -5.00
N ALA A 54 -0.68 -0.76 -3.94
CA ALA A 54 0.11 0.37 -3.47
C ALA A 54 1.51 -0.09 -3.00
N PHE A 55 1.58 -1.20 -2.27
CA PHE A 55 2.83 -1.78 -1.80
C PHE A 55 3.73 -2.24 -2.95
N VAL A 56 3.20 -3.01 -3.90
CA VAL A 56 3.95 -3.46 -5.08
C VAL A 56 4.48 -2.26 -5.88
N SER A 57 3.66 -1.21 -6.04
CA SER A 57 4.06 0.02 -6.72
C SER A 57 5.20 0.74 -6.00
N LEU A 58 5.17 0.79 -4.66
CA LEU A 58 6.26 1.35 -3.84
C LEU A 58 7.54 0.54 -3.97
N VAL A 59 7.44 -0.79 -3.97
CA VAL A 59 8.61 -1.69 -4.13
C VAL A 59 9.25 -1.49 -5.51
N ILE A 60 8.44 -1.45 -6.58
CA ILE A 60 8.94 -1.20 -7.94
C ILE A 60 9.63 0.16 -8.01
N TYR A 61 8.99 1.21 -7.47
CA TYR A 61 9.56 2.55 -7.44
C TYR A 61 10.90 2.60 -6.68
N ALA A 62 10.97 1.96 -5.52
CA ALA A 62 12.20 1.90 -4.72
C ALA A 62 13.32 1.14 -5.46
N ALA A 63 12.98 0.01 -6.09
CA ALA A 63 13.93 -0.77 -6.88
C ALA A 63 14.50 0.03 -8.06
N ASP A 64 13.66 0.77 -8.78
CA ASP A 64 14.08 1.63 -9.90
C ASP A 64 14.97 2.79 -9.41
N ALA A 65 14.58 3.45 -8.32
CA ALA A 65 15.37 4.52 -7.71
C ALA A 65 16.77 4.03 -7.26
N LEU A 66 16.84 2.85 -6.65
CA LEU A 66 18.12 2.25 -6.25
C LEU A 66 18.98 1.86 -7.45
N ARG A 67 18.36 1.33 -8.52
CA ARG A 67 19.07 0.97 -9.75
C ARG A 67 19.68 2.19 -10.43
N GLU A 68 18.94 3.29 -10.49
CA GLU A 68 19.42 4.57 -11.03
C GLU A 68 20.60 5.12 -10.23
N LEU A 69 20.50 5.10 -8.89
CA LEU A 69 21.59 5.54 -8.02
C LEU A 69 22.86 4.68 -8.20
N ALA A 70 22.70 3.37 -8.28
CA ALA A 70 23.81 2.44 -8.52
C ALA A 70 24.46 2.66 -9.90
N HIS A 71 23.68 2.98 -10.93
CA HIS A 71 24.20 3.26 -12.27
C HIS A 71 24.99 4.57 -12.31
N ARG A 72 24.53 5.61 -11.59
CA ARG A 72 25.23 6.90 -11.49
C ARG A 72 26.55 6.80 -10.75
N GLY A 73 26.61 6.03 -9.65
CA GLY A 73 27.84 5.82 -8.89
C GLY A 73 28.96 5.24 -9.75
N LYS A 74 28.64 4.25 -10.59
CA LYS A 74 29.62 3.62 -11.51
C LYS A 74 30.24 4.58 -12.52
N HIS A 75 29.58 5.68 -12.87
CA HIS A 75 30.11 6.68 -13.80
C HIS A 75 30.88 7.81 -13.11
N ALA A 76 30.72 7.98 -11.80
CA ALA A 76 31.49 8.95 -11.02
C ALA A 76 32.89 8.42 -10.69
N ASP A 77 33.05 7.09 -10.63
CA ASP A 77 34.31 6.40 -10.35
C ASP A 77 35.15 6.09 -11.61
N ALA A 78 34.68 6.48 -12.81
CA ALA A 78 35.33 6.26 -14.11
C ALA A 78 35.91 7.56 -14.67
#